data_AF-A0A915UW53-F1
#
_entry.id   AF-A0A915UW53-F1
#
_cell.length_a   1.000
_cell.length_b   1.000
_cell.length_c   1.000
_cell.angle_alpha   90.00
_cell.angle_beta   90.00
_cell.angle_gamma   90.00
#
_symmetry.space_group_name_H-M   'P 1'
#
loop_
_entity.id
_entity.type
_entity.pdbx_description
1 polymer ?
#
loop_
_entity_poly.entity_id
_entity_poly.type
_entity_poly.pdbx_seq_one_letter_code
_entity_poly.pdbx_strand_id
1 'polypeptide(L)'
;MQTPLAPSTPIPERSDDEIEIDLRKYVLIVSARWRLLLTCVVIAALLGGLIGLVLPSPYEATATVAIVKTSTQLEFDPRFKTLTQDEIATISADSRRATLLGLVENGNIASRVIARMESQLNAEERNPAQLLDKVSAATSGRGDLILIKARDQNPEKAADIASTWAREYERYVNELYAGAPSEYGESVANQYQRALQDFTQAQDALEQFIANSQIDQLARMITETRQLLDALQLGKQTALTLVISEQLKVNSEIIAAYLGAQSANRLIAFEKEQEGRRELIRAYLDAQNNAQVRVFSEQVRADLRALQDLYAAQVRVRRLIGDAKAMRDQVKAGGDAAAQSNSLALSLLKSQAFGLTVPISANLQIQIDGQASPSTAAEQAADLDALITALEQRDAALTEEINALSNRLLTGAGYRLDTAQIEQSQIAEAISSTYALLFDVGVVGRLSESVPVTNPLTKAAQDRAGEILRFRSEALSIGSLVENGGDEVIQQLQQRLRAAQAQLEKEQATFDQLRRERDLKRDTVETLARKQAEVALATAVTGSEVRLASPAIPPERRTMGLLPKVAIAALSGLIIGLIAAFVLHAFFEDTVARIPNRGAFNRAARWVLLPQPG
;
A
#
# COMPACT_ATOMS: atom_id res chain seq x y z
N MET A 1 -37.76 140.06 22.08
CA MET A 1 -37.17 138.90 22.77
C MET A 1 -37.65 137.67 22.05
N GLN A 2 -36.79 136.77 21.56
CA GLN A 2 -37.03 135.32 21.45
C GLN A 2 -36.04 134.63 20.49
N THR A 3 -35.15 133.84 21.09
CA THR A 3 -34.81 132.45 20.70
C THR A 3 -36.05 131.61 20.32
N PRO A 4 -36.01 130.44 19.62
CA PRO A 4 -34.87 129.51 19.42
C PRO A 4 -34.81 128.71 18.07
N LEU A 5 -33.72 127.94 17.92
CA LEU A 5 -33.55 126.52 17.50
C LEU A 5 -34.21 125.91 16.22
N ALA A 6 -33.31 125.23 15.47
CA ALA A 6 -33.45 123.89 14.84
C ALA A 6 -34.33 123.77 13.57
N PRO A 7 -34.42 122.61 12.88
CA PRO A 7 -33.67 121.34 12.96
C PRO A 7 -33.25 120.73 11.60
N SER A 8 -32.56 119.60 11.74
CA SER A 8 -32.14 118.55 10.81
C SER A 8 -33.20 117.86 9.93
N THR A 9 -32.67 117.13 8.91
CA THR A 9 -33.20 116.03 8.07
C THR A 9 -33.67 116.43 6.65
N PRO A 10 -33.70 115.54 5.63
CA PRO A 10 -33.24 114.14 5.50
C PRO A 10 -32.40 113.86 4.22
N ILE A 11 -31.89 112.63 4.08
CA ILE A 11 -31.39 112.04 2.83
C ILE A 11 -32.57 111.28 2.16
N PRO A 12 -32.95 111.57 0.90
CA PRO A 12 -33.76 110.66 0.07
C PRO A 12 -32.90 110.13 -1.10
N GLU A 13 -32.81 108.80 -1.26
CA GLU A 13 -33.66 107.98 -2.14
C GLU A 13 -33.09 107.94 -3.58
N ARG A 14 -32.50 106.80 -3.93
CA ARG A 14 -31.88 106.54 -5.23
C ARG A 14 -33.01 106.30 -6.22
N SER A 15 -33.35 107.31 -7.01
CA SER A 15 -34.20 107.16 -8.17
C SER A 15 -33.47 106.31 -9.20
N ASP A 16 -34.08 105.21 -9.62
CA ASP A 16 -33.76 104.53 -10.86
C ASP A 16 -34.20 105.46 -11.99
N ASP A 17 -33.37 106.47 -12.28
CA ASP A 17 -33.49 107.31 -13.46
C ASP A 17 -33.14 106.42 -14.66
N GLU A 18 -34.16 105.77 -15.23
CA GLU A 18 -34.08 105.15 -16.54
C GLU A 18 -33.53 106.20 -17.52
N ILE A 19 -32.28 106.01 -17.92
CA ILE A 19 -31.58 106.87 -18.87
C ILE A 19 -32.26 106.68 -20.23
N GLU A 20 -33.34 107.41 -20.49
CA GLU A 20 -33.91 107.55 -21.83
C GLU A 20 -32.89 108.31 -22.68
N ILE A 21 -32.05 107.54 -23.38
CA ILE A 21 -31.08 108.06 -24.33
C ILE A 21 -31.85 108.62 -25.53
N ASP A 22 -31.98 109.95 -25.59
CA ASP A 22 -32.65 110.61 -26.70
C ASP A 22 -31.81 110.53 -28.00
N LEU A 23 -32.00 109.43 -28.75
CA LEU A 23 -31.24 109.08 -29.95
C LEU A 23 -31.29 110.16 -31.05
N ARG A 24 -32.30 111.04 -31.01
CA ARG A 24 -32.45 112.17 -31.94
C ARG A 24 -31.24 113.11 -31.86
N LYS A 25 -30.70 113.34 -30.66
CA LYS A 25 -29.53 114.19 -30.46
C LYS A 25 -28.29 113.62 -31.15
N TYR A 26 -28.09 112.30 -31.06
CA TYR A 26 -26.95 111.62 -31.67
C TYR A 26 -27.07 111.49 -33.19
N VAL A 27 -28.28 111.24 -33.70
CA VAL A 27 -28.55 111.22 -35.15
C VAL A 27 -28.33 112.60 -35.77
N LEU A 28 -28.66 113.68 -35.07
CA LEU A 28 -28.38 115.05 -35.52
C LEU A 28 -26.88 115.35 -35.58
N ILE A 29 -26.07 114.88 -34.62
CA ILE A 29 -24.60 115.04 -34.63
C ILE A 29 -23.98 114.31 -35.83
N VAL A 30 -24.40 113.06 -36.07
CA VAL A 30 -23.94 112.23 -37.18
C VAL A 30 -24.37 112.81 -38.53
N SER A 31 -25.62 113.28 -38.66
CA SER A 31 -26.13 113.86 -39.91
C SER A 31 -25.64 115.28 -40.19
N ALA A 32 -25.27 116.06 -39.17
CA ALA A 32 -24.61 117.35 -39.36
C ALA A 32 -23.18 117.21 -39.90
N ARG A 33 -22.50 116.09 -39.59
CA ARG A 33 -21.09 115.86 -39.92
C ARG A 33 -20.84 114.62 -40.77
N TRP A 34 -21.85 114.13 -41.50
CA TRP A 34 -21.76 112.92 -42.33
C TRP A 34 -20.60 112.93 -43.33
N ARG A 35 -20.19 114.12 -43.80
CA ARG A 35 -19.03 114.30 -44.67
C ARG A 35 -17.72 113.85 -44.01
N LEU A 36 -17.56 114.08 -42.69
CA LEU A 36 -16.37 113.71 -41.92
C LEU A 36 -16.27 112.18 -41.76
N LEU A 37 -17.40 111.52 -41.49
CA LEU A 37 -17.49 110.06 -41.43
C LEU A 37 -17.10 109.43 -42.76
N LEU A 38 -17.67 109.94 -43.85
CA LEU A 38 -17.39 109.42 -45.18
C LEU A 38 -15.92 109.68 -45.56
N THR A 39 -15.33 110.82 -45.19
CA THR A 39 -13.89 111.05 -45.41
C THR A 39 -13.00 110.10 -44.61
N CYS A 40 -13.31 109.80 -43.35
CA CYS A 40 -12.51 108.86 -42.55
C CYS A 40 -12.59 107.42 -43.10
N VAL A 41 -13.77 106.97 -43.52
CA VAL A 41 -13.96 105.66 -44.15
C VAL A 41 -13.20 105.59 -45.47
N VAL A 42 -13.30 106.62 -46.32
CA VAL A 42 -12.60 106.66 -47.61
C VAL A 42 -11.09 106.72 -47.39
N ILE A 43 -10.59 107.53 -46.46
CA ILE A 43 -9.16 107.60 -46.13
C ILE A 43 -8.66 106.26 -45.59
N ALA A 44 -9.41 105.60 -44.71
CA ALA A 44 -9.02 104.30 -44.17
C ALA A 44 -9.13 103.18 -45.21
N ALA A 45 -10.11 103.22 -46.10
CA ALA A 45 -10.22 102.29 -47.23
C ALA A 45 -9.10 102.50 -48.24
N LEU A 46 -8.73 103.76 -48.52
CA LEU A 46 -7.59 104.11 -49.36
C LEU A 46 -6.27 103.69 -48.70
N LEU A 47 -6.09 103.92 -47.39
CA LEU A 47 -4.94 103.44 -46.62
C LEU A 47 -4.88 101.92 -46.58
N GLY A 48 -6.00 101.23 -46.34
CA GLY A 48 -6.06 99.77 -46.36
C GLY A 48 -5.82 99.18 -47.74
N GLY A 49 -6.29 99.85 -48.79
CA GLY A 49 -6.00 99.50 -50.18
C GLY A 49 -4.52 99.72 -50.51
N LEU A 50 -3.96 100.86 -50.10
CA LEU A 50 -2.55 101.21 -50.26
C LEU A 50 -1.65 100.23 -49.50
N ILE A 51 -1.94 99.95 -48.23
CA ILE A 51 -1.23 98.97 -47.41
C ILE A 51 -1.38 97.57 -48.02
N GLY A 52 -2.57 97.21 -48.52
CA GLY A 52 -2.81 95.95 -49.21
C GLY A 52 -2.03 95.80 -50.53
N LEU A 53 -1.72 96.94 -51.18
CA LEU A 53 -0.88 97.03 -52.38
C LEU A 53 0.62 97.01 -52.05
N VAL A 54 1.04 97.66 -50.96
CA VAL A 54 2.45 97.77 -50.53
C VAL A 54 2.92 96.52 -49.78
N LEU A 55 2.06 95.87 -48.99
CA LEU A 55 2.34 94.62 -48.28
C LEU A 55 1.53 93.46 -48.88
N PRO A 56 2.04 92.80 -49.94
CA PRO A 56 1.38 91.64 -50.53
C PRO A 56 1.32 90.49 -49.53
N SER A 57 0.18 89.79 -49.48
CA SER A 57 0.08 88.56 -48.68
C SER A 57 0.92 87.44 -49.31
N PRO A 58 1.67 86.65 -48.52
CA PRO A 58 2.49 85.57 -49.06
C PRO A 58 1.62 84.46 -49.66
N TYR A 59 2.25 83.66 -50.52
CA TYR A 59 1.74 82.39 -51.02
C TYR A 59 1.94 81.31 -49.95
N GLU A 60 0.99 80.39 -49.79
CA GLU A 60 1.07 79.26 -48.85
C GLU A 60 0.99 77.95 -49.64
N ALA A 61 2.03 77.12 -49.54
CA ALA A 61 2.07 75.80 -50.15
C ALA A 61 2.00 74.72 -49.06
N THR A 62 1.32 73.61 -49.33
CA THR A 62 1.07 72.54 -48.35
C THR A 62 1.61 71.19 -48.82
N ALA A 63 2.50 70.57 -48.06
CA ALA A 63 2.91 69.18 -48.21
C ALA A 63 2.20 68.31 -47.17
N THR A 64 1.98 67.02 -47.48
CA THR A 64 1.24 66.10 -46.59
C THR A 64 2.10 64.90 -46.21
N VAL A 65 2.13 64.58 -44.92
CA VAL A 65 2.80 63.41 -44.34
C VAL A 65 1.77 62.56 -43.62
N ALA A 66 1.72 61.27 -43.90
CA ALA A 66 0.82 60.31 -43.26
C ALA A 66 1.48 59.65 -42.04
N ILE A 67 0.73 59.49 -40.96
CA ILE A 67 1.14 58.70 -39.79
C ILE A 67 0.79 57.24 -40.07
N VAL A 68 1.79 56.35 -40.10
CA VAL A 68 1.60 54.94 -40.43
C VAL A 68 1.75 54.11 -39.17
N LYS A 69 0.63 53.55 -38.69
CA LYS A 69 0.63 52.69 -37.50
C LYS A 69 1.06 51.28 -37.89
N THR A 70 2.35 50.97 -37.74
CA THR A 70 2.85 49.59 -37.86
C THR A 70 3.14 49.06 -36.46
N SER A 71 2.10 48.69 -35.72
CA SER A 71 2.28 48.02 -34.42
C SER A 71 2.08 46.52 -34.61
N THR A 72 3.15 45.75 -34.48
CA THR A 72 3.05 44.29 -34.28
C THR A 72 2.46 44.08 -32.89
N GLN A 73 1.24 43.54 -32.82
CA GLN A 73 0.57 43.27 -31.55
C GLN A 73 1.29 42.09 -30.89
N LEU A 74 2.18 42.39 -29.94
CA LEU A 74 2.83 41.39 -29.10
C LEU A 74 1.80 40.90 -28.07
N GLU A 75 1.21 39.73 -28.33
CA GLU A 75 0.38 39.03 -27.35
C GLU A 75 1.32 38.27 -26.41
N PHE A 76 1.45 38.77 -25.18
CA PHE A 76 2.19 38.07 -24.13
C PHE A 76 1.35 36.90 -23.59
N ASP A 77 2.01 35.83 -23.14
CA ASP A 77 1.36 34.68 -22.48
C ASP A 77 0.38 35.17 -21.40
N PRO A 78 -0.89 34.70 -21.40
CA PRO A 78 -1.99 35.21 -20.56
C PRO A 78 -1.77 35.10 -19.04
N ARG A 79 -0.66 34.51 -18.59
CA ARG A 79 -0.26 34.42 -17.18
C ARG A 79 0.26 35.73 -16.59
N PHE A 80 0.58 36.73 -17.41
CA PHE A 80 0.97 38.07 -16.94
C PHE A 80 -0.07 39.11 -17.38
N LYS A 81 -1.04 39.42 -16.50
CA LYS A 81 -2.01 40.50 -16.72
C LYS A 81 -1.52 41.79 -16.06
N THR A 82 -1.16 42.78 -16.87
CA THR A 82 -1.09 44.19 -16.45
C THR A 82 -2.26 44.97 -17.05
N LEU A 83 -2.63 46.07 -16.40
CA LEU A 83 -3.76 46.99 -16.67
C LEU A 83 -4.30 46.99 -18.11
N THR A 84 -5.63 47.05 -18.23
CA THR A 84 -6.43 47.04 -19.47
C THR A 84 -5.75 47.77 -20.63
N GLN A 85 -5.16 46.98 -21.51
CA GLN A 85 -4.31 47.43 -22.61
C GLN A 85 -5.03 48.35 -23.61
N ASP A 86 -6.36 48.32 -23.66
CA ASP A 86 -7.19 49.20 -24.48
C ASP A 86 -7.18 50.67 -24.02
N GLU A 87 -7.02 50.94 -22.72
CA GLU A 87 -6.96 52.31 -22.19
C GLU A 87 -5.57 52.95 -22.44
N ILE A 88 -4.49 52.15 -22.34
CA ILE A 88 -3.12 52.61 -22.62
C ILE A 88 -2.92 52.85 -24.13
N ALA A 89 -3.51 52.02 -24.99
CA ALA A 89 -3.38 52.15 -26.44
C ALA A 89 -4.05 53.42 -27.00
N THR A 90 -5.10 53.92 -26.35
CA THR A 90 -5.85 55.11 -26.79
C THR A 90 -5.19 56.40 -26.28
N ILE A 91 -4.79 56.45 -25.01
CA ILE A 91 -4.11 57.62 -24.39
C ILE A 91 -2.71 57.85 -25.03
N SER A 92 -2.01 56.78 -25.38
CA SER A 92 -0.70 56.88 -26.05
C SER A 92 -0.81 57.32 -27.50
N ALA A 93 -1.92 57.06 -28.20
CA ALA A 93 -2.11 57.46 -29.59
C ALA A 93 -2.31 58.97 -29.73
N ASP A 94 -3.16 59.57 -28.90
CA ASP A 94 -3.38 61.03 -28.91
C ASP A 94 -2.14 61.79 -28.46
N SER A 95 -1.47 61.31 -27.41
CA SER A 95 -0.20 61.88 -26.93
C SER A 95 0.87 61.81 -28.02
N ARG A 96 0.99 60.67 -28.72
CA ARG A 96 1.95 60.49 -29.83
C ARG A 96 1.65 61.43 -30.99
N ARG A 97 0.38 61.59 -31.38
CA ARG A 97 -0.01 62.54 -32.45
C ARG A 97 0.40 63.97 -32.10
N ALA A 98 0.14 64.41 -30.87
CA ALA A 98 0.55 65.73 -30.40
C ALA A 98 2.08 65.90 -30.41
N THR A 99 2.83 64.88 -30.00
CA THR A 99 4.31 64.88 -30.08
C THR A 99 4.81 64.95 -31.52
N LEU A 100 4.25 64.15 -32.43
CA LEU A 100 4.62 64.15 -33.85
C LEU A 100 4.33 65.50 -34.51
N LEU A 101 3.19 66.12 -34.18
CA LEU A 101 2.84 67.44 -34.69
C LEU A 101 3.82 68.52 -34.20
N GLY A 102 4.17 68.51 -32.91
CA GLY A 102 5.15 69.44 -32.34
C GLY A 102 6.57 69.24 -32.90
N LEU A 103 6.89 68.04 -33.39
CA LEU A 103 8.18 67.74 -33.99
C LEU A 103 8.37 68.37 -35.39
N VAL A 104 7.29 68.79 -36.06
CA VAL A 104 7.37 69.45 -37.37
C VAL A 104 8.10 70.79 -37.26
N GLU A 105 7.89 71.52 -36.18
CA GLU A 105 8.46 72.86 -35.93
C GLU A 105 9.79 72.76 -35.17
N ASN A 106 10.64 71.79 -35.55
CA ASN A 106 11.93 71.55 -34.91
C ASN A 106 13.09 72.21 -35.68
N GLY A 107 13.96 72.94 -34.98
CA GLY A 107 15.13 73.63 -35.57
C GLY A 107 16.16 72.71 -36.24
N ASN A 108 16.22 71.43 -35.88
CA ASN A 108 17.07 70.45 -36.56
C ASN A 108 16.57 70.17 -37.98
N ILE A 109 15.25 70.08 -38.17
CA ILE A 109 14.63 69.90 -39.49
C ILE A 109 14.90 71.15 -40.32
N ALA A 110 14.71 72.34 -39.74
CA ALA A 110 15.04 73.61 -40.38
C ALA A 110 16.49 73.66 -40.88
N SER A 111 17.45 73.23 -40.05
CA SER A 111 18.87 73.17 -40.40
C SER A 111 19.16 72.21 -41.56
N ARG A 112 18.51 71.03 -41.57
CA ARG A 112 18.63 70.05 -42.66
C ARG A 112 18.02 70.55 -43.97
N VAL A 113 16.88 71.26 -43.89
CA VAL A 113 16.24 71.90 -45.04
C VAL A 113 17.14 73.00 -45.62
N ILE A 114 17.74 73.83 -44.75
CA ILE A 114 18.69 74.89 -45.17
C ILE A 114 19.88 74.29 -45.92
N ALA A 115 20.48 73.24 -45.38
CA ALA A 115 21.61 72.56 -46.02
C ALA A 115 21.27 72.04 -47.43
N ARG A 116 20.02 71.64 -47.67
CA ARG A 116 19.57 71.11 -48.96
C ARG A 116 19.13 72.19 -49.95
N MET A 117 18.63 73.32 -49.44
CA MET A 117 18.10 74.43 -50.24
C MET A 117 19.01 75.67 -50.24
N GLU A 118 20.28 75.54 -49.82
CA GLU A 118 21.22 76.64 -49.58
C GLU A 118 21.29 77.66 -50.74
N SER A 119 21.25 77.18 -51.98
CA SER A 119 21.31 78.00 -53.19
C SER A 119 20.03 78.78 -53.50
N GLN A 120 18.88 78.37 -52.95
CA GLN A 120 17.55 78.95 -53.20
C GLN A 120 17.08 79.86 -52.05
N LEU A 121 17.81 79.86 -50.93
CA LEU A 121 17.51 80.63 -49.71
C LEU A 121 18.32 81.93 -49.64
N ASN A 122 17.65 83.01 -49.27
CA ASN A 122 18.25 84.33 -49.01
C ASN A 122 19.06 84.30 -47.69
N ALA A 123 19.91 85.32 -47.45
CA ALA A 123 20.78 85.37 -46.27
C ALA A 123 20.02 85.28 -44.92
N GLU A 124 18.80 85.82 -44.87
CA GLU A 124 17.87 85.72 -43.74
C GLU A 124 17.31 84.30 -43.57
N GLU A 125 16.89 83.68 -44.67
CA GLU A 125 16.29 82.34 -44.70
C GLU A 125 17.30 81.21 -44.40
N ARG A 126 18.60 81.52 -44.44
CA ARG A 126 19.68 80.62 -44.01
C ARG A 126 19.81 80.55 -42.49
N ASN A 127 19.06 81.36 -41.73
CA ASN A 127 18.93 81.22 -40.30
C ASN A 127 17.77 80.26 -39.96
N PRO A 128 18.01 79.15 -39.24
CA PRO A 128 16.97 78.20 -38.85
C PRO A 128 15.76 78.83 -38.15
N ALA A 129 15.96 79.85 -37.31
CA ALA A 129 14.86 80.51 -36.60
C ALA A 129 13.94 81.30 -37.55
N GLN A 130 14.53 81.99 -38.53
CA GLN A 130 13.76 82.77 -39.50
C GLN A 130 13.03 81.88 -40.52
N LEU A 131 13.58 80.71 -40.81
CA LEU A 131 12.92 79.73 -41.66
C LEU A 131 11.78 79.00 -40.92
N LEU A 132 11.93 78.74 -39.62
CA LEU A 132 10.87 78.20 -38.77
C LEU A 132 9.62 79.09 -38.77
N ASP A 133 9.78 80.41 -38.68
CA ASP A 133 8.63 81.35 -38.70
C ASP A 133 7.80 81.30 -40.00
N LYS A 134 8.38 80.75 -41.08
CA LYS A 134 7.71 80.58 -42.38
C LYS A 134 6.97 79.26 -42.51
N VAL A 135 7.16 78.32 -41.60
CA VAL A 135 6.58 76.97 -41.65
C VAL A 135 5.65 76.75 -40.47
N SER A 136 4.52 76.10 -40.73
CA SER A 136 3.55 75.73 -39.70
C SER A 136 2.99 74.35 -39.97
N ALA A 137 2.60 73.66 -38.90
CA ALA A 137 1.97 72.36 -39.00
C ALA A 137 0.46 72.43 -38.68
N ALA A 138 -0.33 71.64 -39.38
CA ALA A 138 -1.74 71.43 -39.06
C ALA A 138 -2.11 69.96 -39.25
N THR A 139 -3.18 69.52 -38.61
CA THR A 139 -3.73 68.17 -38.83
C THR A 139 -4.92 68.23 -39.78
N SER A 140 -5.05 67.25 -40.68
CA SER A 140 -6.24 67.10 -41.52
C SER A 140 -7.25 66.11 -40.90
N GLY A 141 -8.51 66.53 -40.73
CA GLY A 141 -9.63 65.65 -40.37
C GLY A 141 -9.36 64.76 -39.14
N ARG A 142 -9.47 63.42 -39.29
CA ARG A 142 -9.32 62.42 -38.21
C ARG A 142 -7.91 62.34 -37.59
N GLY A 143 -6.96 63.18 -38.01
CA GLY A 143 -5.65 63.31 -37.36
C GLY A 143 -4.57 62.34 -37.86
N ASP A 144 -4.84 61.59 -38.92
CA ASP A 144 -3.88 60.61 -39.50
C ASP A 144 -2.92 61.25 -40.53
N LEU A 145 -3.14 62.52 -40.88
CA LEU A 145 -2.33 63.29 -41.82
C LEU A 145 -1.84 64.59 -41.18
N ILE A 146 -0.55 64.84 -41.33
CA ILE A 146 0.15 66.08 -40.95
C ILE A 146 0.34 66.92 -42.20
N LEU A 147 -0.25 68.12 -42.18
CA LEU A 147 -0.16 69.14 -43.21
C LEU A 147 0.97 70.10 -42.83
N ILE A 148 2.02 70.15 -43.64
CA ILE A 148 3.16 71.03 -43.45
C ILE A 148 3.00 72.19 -44.43
N LYS A 149 2.80 73.40 -43.89
CA LYS A 149 2.49 74.60 -44.65
C LYS A 149 3.67 75.56 -44.61
N ALA A 150 4.16 75.97 -45.78
CA ALA A 150 5.23 76.96 -45.90
C ALA A 150 4.72 78.22 -46.60
N ARG A 151 5.18 79.39 -46.14
CA ARG A 151 4.81 80.70 -46.67
C ARG A 151 5.98 81.43 -47.30
N ASP A 152 5.81 81.90 -48.53
CA ASP A 152 6.82 82.73 -49.20
C ASP A 152 6.20 83.72 -50.20
N GLN A 153 6.97 84.73 -50.62
CA GLN A 153 6.54 85.65 -51.67
C GLN A 153 6.58 85.02 -53.07
N ASN A 154 7.42 83.99 -53.25
CA ASN A 154 7.47 83.19 -54.47
C ASN A 154 6.67 81.88 -54.29
N PRO A 155 5.64 81.60 -55.12
CA PRO A 155 4.86 80.37 -55.01
C PRO A 155 5.69 79.09 -55.22
N GLU A 156 6.72 79.12 -56.08
CA GLU A 156 7.59 77.97 -56.30
C GLU A 156 8.46 77.71 -55.06
N LYS A 157 9.06 78.76 -54.50
CA LYS A 157 9.89 78.66 -53.29
C LYS A 157 9.07 78.14 -52.10
N ALA A 158 7.83 78.58 -51.94
CA ALA A 158 6.93 78.07 -50.90
C ALA A 158 6.69 76.55 -51.04
N ALA A 159 6.45 76.08 -52.26
CA ALA A 159 6.25 74.64 -52.52
C ALA A 159 7.51 73.82 -52.30
N ASP A 160 8.68 74.35 -52.68
CA ASP A 160 9.96 73.68 -52.47
C ASP A 160 10.31 73.58 -50.98
N ILE A 161 10.06 74.65 -50.21
CA ILE A 161 10.26 74.65 -48.75
C ILE A 161 9.34 73.61 -48.11
N ALA A 162 8.03 73.63 -48.37
CA ALA A 162 7.09 72.67 -47.79
C ALA A 162 7.42 71.22 -48.16
N SER A 163 7.77 70.95 -49.43
CA SER A 163 8.12 69.61 -49.91
C SER A 163 9.41 69.09 -49.30
N THR A 164 10.43 69.94 -49.20
CA THR A 164 11.72 69.57 -48.62
C THR A 164 11.59 69.39 -47.11
N TRP A 165 10.81 70.24 -46.45
CA TRP A 165 10.48 70.09 -45.03
C TRP A 165 9.79 68.77 -44.75
N ALA A 166 8.81 68.38 -45.56
CA ALA A 166 8.10 67.12 -45.38
C ALA A 166 9.01 65.88 -45.54
N ARG A 167 9.95 65.90 -46.50
CA ARG A 167 10.96 64.83 -46.68
C ARG A 167 11.94 64.75 -45.51
N GLU A 168 12.43 65.89 -45.03
CA GLU A 168 13.38 65.92 -43.92
C GLU A 168 12.69 65.61 -42.58
N TYR A 169 11.43 66.00 -42.42
CA TYR A 169 10.58 65.58 -41.31
C TYR A 169 10.37 64.06 -41.29
N GLU A 170 9.98 63.47 -42.42
CA GLU A 170 9.85 62.01 -42.54
C GLU A 170 11.14 61.30 -42.12
N ARG A 171 12.29 61.75 -42.65
CA ARG A 171 13.59 61.17 -42.32
C ARG A 171 13.92 61.32 -40.82
N TYR A 172 13.75 62.52 -40.28
CA TYR A 172 14.08 62.82 -38.88
C TYR A 172 13.20 62.04 -37.89
N VAL A 173 11.89 61.95 -38.13
CA VAL A 173 10.97 61.19 -37.28
C VAL A 173 11.29 59.69 -37.36
N ASN A 174 11.46 59.14 -38.56
CA ASN A 174 11.79 57.72 -38.69
C ASN A 174 13.17 57.39 -38.09
N GLU A 175 14.17 58.28 -38.18
CA GLU A 175 15.45 58.14 -37.46
C GLU A 175 15.27 58.16 -35.93
N LEU A 176 14.49 59.13 -35.41
CA LEU A 176 14.26 59.29 -33.98
C LEU A 176 13.54 58.09 -33.36
N TYR A 177 12.59 57.50 -34.08
CA TYR A 177 11.79 56.38 -33.59
C TYR A 177 12.35 54.99 -33.97
N ALA A 178 13.32 54.90 -34.90
CA ALA A 178 14.01 53.64 -35.20
C ALA A 178 14.96 53.17 -34.07
N GLY A 179 15.34 54.04 -33.12
CA GLY A 179 16.40 53.78 -32.14
C GLY A 179 15.99 53.10 -30.82
N ALA A 180 14.71 52.95 -30.51
CA ALA A 180 14.25 52.35 -29.24
C ALA A 180 14.37 50.79 -29.13
N PRO A 181 14.33 49.99 -30.20
CA PRO A 181 14.37 48.53 -30.09
C PRO A 181 15.72 47.90 -29.67
N SER A 182 16.85 48.58 -29.84
CA SER A 182 18.19 48.00 -29.64
C SER A 182 18.57 47.82 -28.17
N GLU A 183 18.30 48.79 -27.30
CA GLU A 183 18.63 48.71 -25.87
C GLU A 183 17.85 47.57 -25.16
N TYR A 184 16.57 47.40 -25.52
CA TYR A 184 15.77 46.29 -25.01
C TYR A 184 16.29 44.93 -25.49
N GLY A 185 16.67 44.81 -26.76
CA GLY A 185 17.28 43.59 -27.32
C GLY A 185 18.61 43.20 -26.65
N GLU A 186 19.49 44.17 -26.40
CA GLU A 186 20.74 43.93 -25.68
C GLU A 186 20.48 43.48 -24.23
N SER A 187 19.48 44.05 -23.55
CA SER A 187 19.13 43.64 -22.18
C SER A 187 18.62 42.19 -22.11
N VAL A 188 17.79 41.75 -23.07
CA VAL A 188 17.28 40.38 -23.15
C VAL A 188 18.39 39.41 -23.50
N ALA A 189 19.30 39.78 -24.42
CA ALA A 189 20.46 38.96 -24.78
C ALA A 189 21.40 38.76 -23.57
N ASN A 190 21.66 39.80 -22.79
CA ASN A 190 22.47 39.70 -21.57
C ASN A 190 21.80 38.84 -20.49
N GLN A 191 20.48 38.95 -20.31
CA GLN A 191 19.75 38.09 -19.38
C GLN A 191 19.77 36.62 -19.82
N TYR A 192 19.65 36.35 -21.12
CA TYR A 192 19.75 35.00 -21.67
C TYR A 192 21.13 34.37 -21.41
N GLN A 193 22.22 35.10 -21.61
CA GLN A 193 23.58 34.61 -21.33
C GLN A 193 23.78 34.29 -19.84
N ARG A 194 23.27 35.13 -18.93
CA ARG A 194 23.30 34.85 -17.49
C ARG A 194 22.49 33.60 -17.14
N ALA A 195 21.28 33.47 -17.70
CA ALA A 195 20.45 32.29 -17.47
C ALA A 195 21.11 31.00 -17.97
N LEU A 196 21.82 31.04 -19.11
CA LEU A 196 22.61 29.91 -19.61
C LEU A 196 23.72 29.51 -18.65
N GLN A 197 24.45 30.49 -18.10
CA GLN A 197 25.50 30.24 -17.11
C GLN A 197 24.93 29.62 -15.84
N ASP A 198 23.83 30.18 -15.30
CA ASP A 198 23.13 29.63 -14.14
C ASP A 198 22.63 28.19 -14.38
N PHE A 199 22.07 27.93 -15.56
CA PHE A 199 21.62 26.59 -15.94
C PHE A 199 22.78 25.60 -16.01
N THR A 200 23.91 26.00 -16.60
CA THR A 200 25.11 25.16 -16.71
C THR A 200 25.65 24.83 -15.31
N GLN A 201 25.74 25.82 -14.42
CA GLN A 201 26.15 25.59 -13.02
C GLN A 201 25.21 24.63 -12.28
N ALA A 202 23.89 24.77 -12.45
CA ALA A 202 22.92 23.87 -11.84
C ALA A 202 23.00 22.45 -12.41
N GLN A 203 23.27 22.31 -13.71
CA GLN A 203 23.49 21.02 -14.37
C GLN A 203 24.78 20.35 -13.86
N ASP A 204 25.88 21.09 -13.79
CA ASP A 204 27.16 20.59 -13.27
C ASP A 204 27.03 20.16 -11.80
N ALA A 205 26.31 20.92 -10.97
CA ALA A 205 26.06 20.57 -9.58
C ALA A 205 25.27 19.26 -9.45
N LEU A 206 24.25 19.05 -10.30
CA LEU A 206 23.49 17.81 -10.34
C LEU A 206 24.37 16.63 -10.80
N GLU A 207 25.20 16.81 -11.83
CA GLU A 207 26.11 15.78 -12.32
C GLU A 207 27.17 15.39 -11.28
N GLN A 208 27.78 16.37 -10.61
CA GLN A 208 28.71 16.14 -9.52
C GLN A 208 28.07 15.42 -8.33
N PHE A 209 26.81 15.75 -8.01
CA PHE A 209 26.06 15.05 -7.00
C PHE A 209 25.83 13.58 -7.42
N ILE A 210 25.33 13.33 -8.63
CA ILE A 210 25.11 11.96 -9.15
C ILE A 210 26.40 11.14 -9.10
N ALA A 211 27.54 11.72 -9.51
CA ALA A 211 28.82 11.04 -9.54
C ALA A 211 29.34 10.61 -8.15
N ASN A 212 29.00 11.36 -7.10
CA ASN A 212 29.50 11.14 -5.74
C ASN A 212 28.40 10.67 -4.76
N SER A 213 27.17 10.52 -5.22
CA SER A 213 26.03 10.21 -4.35
C SER A 213 26.13 8.80 -3.78
N GLN A 214 25.71 8.66 -2.53
CA GLN A 214 25.67 7.38 -1.83
C GLN A 214 24.33 6.64 -2.03
N ILE A 215 23.40 7.18 -2.84
CA ILE A 215 22.05 6.60 -3.05
C ILE A 215 22.12 5.10 -3.37
N ASP A 216 22.93 4.71 -4.36
CA ASP A 216 23.04 3.30 -4.77
C ASP A 216 23.70 2.42 -3.70
N GLN A 217 24.70 2.95 -2.99
CA GLN A 217 25.37 2.24 -1.90
C GLN A 217 24.41 2.01 -0.72
N LEU A 218 23.66 3.04 -0.33
CA LEU A 218 22.65 2.98 0.73
C LEU A 218 21.51 2.02 0.35
N ALA A 219 21.03 2.05 -0.89
CA ALA A 219 20.00 1.13 -1.38
C ALA A 219 20.46 -0.34 -1.33
N ARG A 220 21.71 -0.62 -1.73
CA ARG A 220 22.31 -1.96 -1.59
C ARG A 220 22.44 -2.36 -0.13
N MET A 221 22.98 -1.50 0.72
CA MET A 221 23.16 -1.77 2.16
C MET A 221 21.82 -2.04 2.87
N ILE A 222 20.76 -1.31 2.53
CA ILE A 222 19.39 -1.55 3.02
C ILE A 222 18.91 -2.95 2.63
N THR A 223 19.14 -3.34 1.38
CA THR A 223 18.73 -4.66 0.86
C THR A 223 19.49 -5.78 1.56
N GLU A 224 20.82 -5.66 1.65
CA GLU A 224 21.67 -6.63 2.35
C GLU A 224 21.31 -6.74 3.84
N THR A 225 21.09 -5.61 4.51
CA THR A 225 20.71 -5.59 5.94
C THR A 225 19.36 -6.25 6.17
N ARG A 226 18.38 -6.05 5.28
CA ARG A 226 17.07 -6.75 5.34
C ARG A 226 17.23 -8.26 5.18
N GLN A 227 18.00 -8.69 4.17
CA GLN A 227 18.26 -10.12 3.94
C GLN A 227 18.95 -10.77 5.14
N LEU A 228 19.93 -10.10 5.74
CA LEU A 228 20.58 -10.58 6.97
C LEU A 228 19.61 -10.66 8.15
N LEU A 229 18.72 -9.67 8.30
CA LEU A 229 17.69 -9.66 9.34
C LEU A 229 16.75 -10.86 9.20
N ASP A 230 16.24 -11.08 7.98
CA ASP A 230 15.31 -12.17 7.68
C ASP A 230 15.98 -13.54 7.89
N ALA A 231 17.22 -13.70 7.42
CA ALA A 231 18.00 -14.91 7.61
C ALA A 231 18.28 -15.20 9.09
N LEU A 232 18.59 -14.17 9.88
CA LEU A 232 18.87 -14.31 11.31
C LEU A 232 17.60 -14.65 12.10
N GLN A 233 16.46 -14.03 11.77
CA GLN A 233 15.17 -14.35 12.38
C GLN A 233 14.70 -15.77 12.05
N LEU A 234 14.81 -16.18 10.78
CA LEU A 234 14.49 -17.53 10.34
C LEU A 234 15.42 -18.57 10.99
N GLY A 235 16.73 -18.27 11.03
CA GLY A 235 17.73 -19.09 11.71
C GLY A 235 17.41 -19.28 13.20
N LYS A 236 17.03 -18.20 13.90
CA LYS A 236 16.60 -18.23 15.30
C LYS A 236 15.38 -19.15 15.50
N GLN A 237 14.34 -19.01 14.67
CA GLN A 237 13.13 -19.85 14.75
C GLN A 237 13.42 -21.33 14.47
N THR A 238 14.27 -21.60 13.48
CA THR A 238 14.66 -22.96 13.11
C THR A 238 15.47 -23.62 14.22
N ALA A 239 16.45 -22.91 14.79
CA ALA A 239 17.26 -23.39 15.90
C ALA A 239 16.40 -23.66 17.14
N LEU A 240 15.47 -22.76 17.49
CA LEU A 240 14.55 -22.95 18.61
C LEU A 240 13.66 -24.19 18.40
N THR A 241 13.11 -24.36 17.20
CA THR A 241 12.27 -25.50 16.84
C THR A 241 13.06 -26.81 16.90
N LEU A 242 14.30 -26.82 16.40
CA LEU A 242 15.20 -27.97 16.44
C LEU A 242 15.51 -28.36 17.89
N VAL A 243 15.87 -27.39 18.74
CA VAL A 243 16.14 -27.63 20.17
C VAL A 243 14.89 -28.17 20.87
N ILE A 244 13.72 -27.57 20.67
CA ILE A 244 12.46 -28.03 21.30
C ILE A 244 12.08 -29.44 20.82
N SER A 245 12.13 -29.70 19.51
CA SER A 245 11.71 -30.98 18.94
C SER A 245 12.64 -32.13 19.34
N GLU A 246 13.95 -31.92 19.31
CA GLU A 246 14.93 -32.92 19.75
C GLU A 246 14.75 -33.21 21.25
N GLN A 247 14.49 -32.17 22.06
CA GLN A 247 14.21 -32.33 23.49
C GLN A 247 12.91 -33.12 23.75
N LEU A 248 11.84 -32.87 22.99
CA LEU A 248 10.57 -33.59 23.11
C LEU A 248 10.71 -35.06 22.70
N LYS A 249 11.50 -35.34 21.65
CA LYS A 249 11.78 -36.70 21.19
C LYS A 249 12.56 -37.51 22.23
N VAL A 250 13.63 -36.95 22.79
CA VAL A 250 14.40 -37.62 23.86
C VAL A 250 13.51 -37.90 25.08
N ASN A 251 12.61 -36.97 25.44
CA ASN A 251 11.67 -37.19 26.53
C ASN A 251 10.68 -38.33 26.24
N SER A 252 10.11 -38.40 25.03
CA SER A 252 9.14 -39.45 24.69
C SER A 252 9.78 -40.83 24.63
N GLU A 253 11.00 -40.94 24.09
CA GLU A 253 11.75 -42.19 24.00
C GLU A 253 12.12 -42.76 25.38
N ILE A 254 12.57 -41.90 26.31
CA ILE A 254 12.94 -42.34 27.67
C ILE A 254 11.71 -42.79 28.46
N ILE A 255 10.60 -42.04 28.38
CA ILE A 255 9.34 -42.42 29.05
C ILE A 255 8.80 -43.72 28.47
N ALA A 256 8.82 -43.88 27.14
CA ALA A 256 8.38 -45.10 26.47
C ALA A 256 9.26 -46.30 26.84
N ALA A 257 10.59 -46.14 26.89
CA ALA A 257 11.51 -47.19 27.30
C ALA A 257 11.27 -47.64 28.75
N TYR A 258 11.03 -46.69 29.67
CA TYR A 258 10.72 -47.00 31.07
C TYR A 258 9.39 -47.74 31.23
N LEU A 259 8.31 -47.21 30.63
CA LEU A 259 6.99 -47.84 30.69
C LEU A 259 6.99 -49.23 30.01
N GLY A 260 7.74 -49.37 28.91
CA GLY A 260 7.95 -50.64 28.23
C GLY A 260 8.72 -51.66 29.08
N ALA A 261 9.79 -51.24 29.77
CA ALA A 261 10.54 -52.13 30.66
C ALA A 261 9.71 -52.57 31.88
N GLN A 262 8.91 -51.67 32.44
CA GLN A 262 8.03 -51.99 33.57
C GLN A 262 6.93 -52.99 33.17
N SER A 263 6.29 -52.81 32.01
CA SER A 263 5.27 -53.73 31.52
C SER A 263 5.85 -55.10 31.14
N ALA A 264 7.03 -55.13 30.49
CA ALA A 264 7.73 -56.37 30.14
C ALA A 264 8.12 -57.19 31.38
N ASN A 265 8.68 -56.54 32.41
CA ASN A 265 9.05 -57.24 33.66
C ASN A 265 7.82 -57.79 34.41
N ARG A 266 6.69 -57.07 34.38
CA ARG A 266 5.42 -57.55 34.95
C ARG A 266 4.88 -58.77 34.21
N LEU A 267 4.95 -58.76 32.88
CA LEU A 267 4.53 -59.88 32.05
C LEU A 267 5.36 -61.14 32.35
N ILE A 268 6.69 -61.01 32.44
CA ILE A 268 7.60 -62.12 32.77
C ILE A 268 7.25 -62.74 34.13
N ALA A 269 6.99 -61.91 35.14
CA ALA A 269 6.63 -62.38 36.47
C ALA A 269 5.30 -63.16 36.47
N PHE A 270 4.30 -62.68 35.73
CA PHE A 270 3.02 -63.37 35.56
C PHE A 270 3.19 -64.68 34.79
N GLU A 271 3.93 -64.70 33.69
CA GLU A 271 4.19 -65.91 32.89
C GLU A 271 4.87 -67.00 33.72
N LYS A 272 5.85 -66.64 34.55
CA LYS A 272 6.55 -67.58 35.44
C LYS A 272 5.66 -68.15 36.53
N GLU A 273 4.78 -67.33 37.11
CA GLU A 273 3.82 -67.81 38.11
C GLU A 273 2.80 -68.79 37.48
N GLN A 274 2.34 -68.49 36.26
CA GLN A 274 1.47 -69.39 35.50
C GLN A 274 2.17 -70.69 35.10
N GLU A 275 3.46 -70.64 34.76
CA GLU A 275 4.29 -71.82 34.50
C GLU A 275 4.35 -72.75 35.71
N GLY A 276 4.69 -72.22 36.90
CA GLY A 276 4.72 -73.01 38.14
C GLY A 276 3.37 -73.62 38.51
N ARG A 277 2.26 -72.89 38.30
CA ARG A 277 0.90 -73.41 38.54
C ARG A 277 0.56 -74.57 37.60
N ARG A 278 0.94 -74.48 36.31
CA ARG A 278 0.76 -75.58 35.35
C ARG A 278 1.59 -76.81 35.71
N GLU A 279 2.82 -76.62 36.17
CA GLU A 279 3.67 -77.72 36.64
C GLU A 279 3.06 -78.45 37.84
N LEU A 280 2.49 -77.71 38.79
CA LEU A 280 1.85 -78.29 39.97
C LEU A 280 0.60 -79.12 39.60
N ILE A 281 -0.21 -78.64 38.65
CA ILE A 281 -1.35 -79.39 38.11
C ILE A 281 -0.89 -80.66 37.41
N ARG A 282 0.18 -80.59 36.60
CA ARG A 282 0.76 -81.79 35.97
C ARG A 282 1.19 -82.81 37.02
N ALA A 283 1.89 -82.38 38.07
CA ALA A 283 2.32 -83.27 39.15
C ALA A 283 1.15 -83.95 39.86
N TYR A 284 0.03 -83.25 40.10
CA TYR A 284 -1.16 -83.86 40.68
C TYR A 284 -1.86 -84.84 39.74
N LEU A 285 -1.96 -84.52 38.45
CA LEU A 285 -2.52 -85.45 37.45
C LEU A 285 -1.67 -86.71 37.33
N ASP A 286 -0.34 -86.58 37.34
CA ASP A 286 0.58 -87.71 37.34
C ASP A 286 0.44 -88.56 38.62
N ALA A 287 0.33 -87.91 39.79
CA ALA A 287 0.10 -88.61 41.05
C ALA A 287 -1.24 -89.37 41.06
N GLN A 288 -2.31 -88.77 40.52
CA GLN A 288 -3.62 -89.41 40.40
C GLN A 288 -3.58 -90.63 39.46
N ASN A 289 -2.96 -90.48 38.28
CA ASN A 289 -2.79 -91.57 37.32
C ASN A 289 -1.95 -92.71 37.90
N ASN A 290 -0.86 -92.39 38.59
CA ASN A 290 -0.01 -93.38 39.25
C ASN A 290 -0.72 -94.13 40.38
N ALA A 291 -1.59 -93.46 41.13
CA ALA A 291 -2.42 -94.10 42.15
C ALA A 291 -3.43 -95.08 41.52
N GLN A 292 -4.06 -94.70 40.40
CA GLN A 292 -4.98 -95.56 39.65
C GLN A 292 -4.29 -96.83 39.14
N VAL A 293 -3.11 -96.69 38.52
CA VAL A 293 -2.31 -97.82 38.03
C VAL A 293 -1.93 -98.76 39.18
N ARG A 294 -1.62 -98.21 40.36
CA ARG A 294 -1.25 -99.00 41.54
C ARG A 294 -2.39 -99.88 42.03
N VAL A 295 -3.59 -99.33 42.22
CA VAL A 295 -4.76 -100.08 42.71
C VAL A 295 -5.10 -101.24 41.75
N PHE A 296 -5.10 -100.97 40.45
CA PHE A 296 -5.29 -102.00 39.43
C PHE A 296 -4.21 -103.10 39.52
N SER A 297 -2.94 -102.71 39.64
CA SER A 297 -1.83 -103.67 39.73
C SER A 297 -1.90 -104.57 40.97
N GLU A 298 -2.40 -104.06 42.11
CA GLU A 298 -2.61 -104.86 43.32
C GLU A 298 -3.76 -105.85 43.17
N GLN A 299 -4.87 -105.47 42.53
CA GLN A 299 -5.99 -106.37 42.25
C GLN A 299 -5.54 -107.55 41.37
N VAL A 300 -4.78 -107.28 40.30
CA VAL A 300 -4.22 -108.33 39.43
C VAL A 300 -3.26 -109.25 40.20
N ARG A 301 -2.39 -108.69 41.07
CA ARG A 301 -1.48 -109.48 41.92
C ARG A 301 -2.23 -110.41 42.88
N ALA A 302 -3.33 -109.93 43.48
CA ALA A 302 -4.16 -110.73 44.38
C ALA A 302 -4.82 -111.91 43.65
N ASP A 303 -5.38 -111.66 42.47
CA ASP A 303 -6.01 -112.70 41.65
C ASP A 303 -4.99 -113.75 41.16
N LEU A 304 -3.78 -113.34 40.78
CA LEU A 304 -2.69 -114.27 40.43
C LEU A 304 -2.31 -115.19 41.60
N ARG A 305 -2.27 -114.66 42.84
CA ARG A 305 -2.02 -115.47 44.04
C ARG A 305 -3.15 -116.48 44.28
N ALA A 306 -4.41 -116.03 44.21
CA ALA A 306 -5.57 -116.91 44.38
C ALA A 306 -5.58 -118.04 43.32
N LEU A 307 -5.21 -117.73 42.07
CA LEU A 307 -5.11 -118.73 41.02
C LEU A 307 -4.05 -119.79 41.31
N GLN A 308 -2.88 -119.36 41.80
CA GLN A 308 -1.80 -120.26 42.21
C GLN A 308 -2.26 -121.20 43.34
N ASP A 309 -3.00 -120.68 44.32
CA ASP A 309 -3.53 -121.47 45.44
C ASP A 309 -4.57 -122.52 44.98
N LEU A 310 -5.42 -122.16 44.00
CA LEU A 310 -6.40 -123.09 43.40
C LEU A 310 -5.71 -124.23 42.64
N TYR A 311 -4.69 -123.95 41.83
CA TYR A 311 -3.92 -125.01 41.15
C TYR A 311 -3.23 -125.94 42.16
N ALA A 312 -2.67 -125.39 43.25
CA ALA A 312 -2.07 -126.19 44.31
C ALA A 312 -3.11 -127.07 45.03
N ALA A 313 -4.32 -126.59 45.22
CA ALA A 313 -5.44 -127.39 45.74
C ALA A 313 -5.83 -128.52 44.77
N GLN A 314 -5.91 -128.24 43.46
CA GLN A 314 -6.28 -129.23 42.45
C GLN A 314 -5.30 -130.40 42.38
N VAL A 315 -3.99 -130.12 42.38
CA VAL A 315 -2.95 -131.16 42.41
C VAL A 315 -3.08 -132.05 43.64
N ARG A 316 -3.39 -131.48 44.81
CA ARG A 316 -3.63 -132.24 46.05
C ARG A 316 -4.86 -133.14 45.94
N VAL A 317 -5.98 -132.64 45.44
CA VAL A 317 -7.21 -133.42 45.23
C VAL A 317 -6.96 -134.61 44.29
N ARG A 318 -6.30 -134.38 43.14
CA ARG A 318 -5.99 -135.45 42.18
C ARG A 318 -5.10 -136.54 42.74
N ARG A 319 -4.14 -136.19 43.59
CA ARG A 319 -3.32 -137.17 44.32
C ARG A 319 -4.20 -138.05 45.21
N LEU A 320 -5.09 -137.46 46.01
CA LEU A 320 -6.00 -138.23 46.86
C LEU A 320 -6.95 -139.13 46.06
N ILE A 321 -7.43 -138.69 44.89
CA ILE A 321 -8.23 -139.55 43.99
C ILE A 321 -7.40 -140.77 43.55
N GLY A 322 -6.14 -140.58 43.18
CA GLY A 322 -5.22 -141.65 42.82
C GLY A 322 -5.01 -142.64 43.97
N ASP A 323 -4.74 -142.11 45.17
CA ASP A 323 -4.55 -142.89 46.40
C ASP A 323 -5.83 -143.69 46.75
N ALA A 324 -7.00 -143.07 46.62
CA ALA A 324 -8.31 -143.70 46.85
C ALA A 324 -8.59 -144.83 45.84
N LYS A 325 -8.30 -144.61 44.55
CA LYS A 325 -8.47 -145.63 43.49
C LYS A 325 -7.55 -146.82 43.72
N ALA A 326 -6.28 -146.57 44.02
CA ALA A 326 -5.31 -147.62 44.34
C ALA A 326 -5.75 -148.45 45.55
N MET A 327 -6.22 -147.79 46.61
CA MET A 327 -6.74 -148.45 47.81
C MET A 327 -7.99 -149.29 47.52
N ARG A 328 -8.91 -148.78 46.71
CA ARG A 328 -10.12 -149.51 46.30
C ARG A 328 -9.78 -150.75 45.49
N ASP A 329 -8.86 -150.64 44.54
CA ASP A 329 -8.46 -151.75 43.68
C ASP A 329 -7.75 -152.84 44.52
N GLN A 330 -6.97 -152.43 45.53
CA GLN A 330 -6.36 -153.36 46.50
C GLN A 330 -7.42 -154.09 47.35
N VAL A 331 -8.45 -153.39 47.83
CA VAL A 331 -9.56 -153.98 48.59
C VAL A 331 -10.38 -154.95 47.71
N LYS A 332 -10.69 -154.58 46.46
CA LYS A 332 -11.44 -155.44 45.52
C LYS A 332 -10.66 -156.70 45.13
N ALA A 333 -9.33 -156.62 44.96
CA ALA A 333 -8.50 -157.76 44.59
C ALA A 333 -8.18 -158.70 45.77
N GLY A 334 -7.94 -158.15 46.97
CA GLY A 334 -7.51 -158.93 48.14
C GLY A 334 -8.64 -159.41 49.06
N GLY A 335 -9.89 -159.03 48.80
CA GLY A 335 -11.05 -159.45 49.61
C GLY A 335 -11.01 -158.94 51.05
N ASP A 336 -11.71 -159.61 51.96
CA ASP A 336 -11.89 -159.14 53.34
C ASP A 336 -10.57 -159.01 54.12
N ALA A 337 -9.54 -159.78 53.76
CA ALA A 337 -8.21 -159.68 54.37
C ALA A 337 -7.51 -158.34 54.03
N ALA A 338 -7.61 -157.89 52.78
CA ALA A 338 -7.07 -156.58 52.37
C ALA A 338 -7.89 -155.42 52.95
N ALA A 339 -9.19 -155.63 53.15
CA ALA A 339 -10.07 -154.65 53.80
C ALA A 339 -9.65 -154.40 55.27
N GLN A 340 -9.33 -155.46 56.01
CA GLN A 340 -8.84 -155.33 57.38
C GLN A 340 -7.49 -154.58 57.44
N SER A 341 -6.55 -154.91 56.56
CA SER A 341 -5.23 -154.26 56.53
C SER A 341 -5.28 -152.80 56.10
N ASN A 342 -6.27 -152.40 55.30
CA ASN A 342 -6.37 -151.05 54.74
C ASN A 342 -7.25 -150.08 55.58
N SER A 343 -7.86 -150.55 56.67
CA SER A 343 -8.74 -149.75 57.52
C SER A 343 -8.11 -148.44 58.04
N LEU A 344 -6.87 -148.49 58.53
CA LEU A 344 -6.15 -147.31 59.00
C LEU A 344 -5.84 -146.34 57.85
N ALA A 345 -5.40 -146.86 56.72
CA ALA A 345 -5.08 -146.04 55.55
C ALA A 345 -6.32 -145.32 55.01
N LEU A 346 -7.47 -146.00 55.01
CA LEU A 346 -8.77 -145.42 54.64
C LEU A 346 -9.16 -144.27 55.58
N SER A 347 -8.97 -144.44 56.90
CA SER A 347 -9.26 -143.38 57.87
C SER A 347 -8.37 -142.15 57.67
N LEU A 348 -7.08 -142.34 57.37
CA LEU A 348 -6.14 -141.25 57.07
C LEU A 348 -6.52 -140.55 55.77
N LEU A 349 -6.84 -141.30 54.73
CA LEU A 349 -7.26 -140.78 53.44
C LEU A 349 -8.54 -139.94 53.57
N LYS A 350 -9.53 -140.43 54.32
CA LYS A 350 -10.77 -139.69 54.63
C LYS A 350 -10.50 -138.41 55.41
N SER A 351 -9.59 -138.45 56.38
CA SER A 351 -9.18 -137.26 57.13
C SER A 351 -8.52 -136.22 56.21
N GLN A 352 -7.60 -136.66 55.34
CA GLN A 352 -6.95 -135.77 54.37
C GLN A 352 -7.96 -135.20 53.36
N ALA A 353 -8.90 -136.01 52.88
CA ALA A 353 -9.95 -135.55 51.97
C ALA A 353 -10.92 -134.55 52.64
N PHE A 354 -11.27 -134.77 53.92
CA PHE A 354 -12.12 -133.84 54.66
C PHE A 354 -11.42 -132.50 54.96
N GLY A 355 -10.11 -132.53 55.16
CA GLY A 355 -9.30 -131.31 55.31
C GLY A 355 -9.22 -130.43 54.05
N LEU A 356 -9.74 -130.89 52.90
CA LEU A 356 -9.78 -130.13 51.65
C LEU A 356 -11.08 -129.33 51.45
N THR A 357 -12.16 -129.72 52.12
CA THR A 357 -13.47 -129.06 52.04
C THR A 357 -13.66 -127.99 53.10
N VAL A 358 -12.98 -128.13 54.24
CA VAL A 358 -12.97 -127.13 55.30
C VAL A 358 -11.51 -126.84 55.65
N PRO A 359 -11.06 -125.58 55.60
CA PRO A 359 -9.77 -125.21 56.16
C PRO A 359 -9.84 -125.40 57.68
N ILE A 360 -9.42 -126.57 58.15
CA ILE A 360 -9.38 -126.87 59.58
C ILE A 360 -8.08 -126.29 60.13
N SER A 361 -8.18 -125.12 60.75
CA SER A 361 -7.05 -124.40 61.37
C SER A 361 -6.61 -124.96 62.73
N ALA A 362 -6.94 -126.21 63.06
CA ALA A 362 -6.78 -126.76 64.41
C ALA A 362 -6.17 -128.17 64.42
N ASN A 363 -5.26 -128.40 65.37
CA ASN A 363 -4.69 -129.71 65.68
C ASN A 363 -5.80 -130.68 66.11
N LEU A 364 -6.33 -131.47 65.16
CA LEU A 364 -7.29 -132.51 65.47
C LEU A 364 -6.55 -133.78 65.90
N GLN A 365 -6.66 -134.14 67.18
CA GLN A 365 -6.20 -135.43 67.68
C GLN A 365 -7.30 -136.46 67.41
N ILE A 366 -7.17 -137.22 66.32
CA ILE A 366 -8.16 -138.23 65.92
C ILE A 366 -7.88 -139.53 66.69
N GLN A 367 -8.79 -139.89 67.60
CA GLN A 367 -8.80 -141.19 68.27
C GLN A 367 -9.63 -142.16 67.44
N ILE A 368 -8.96 -143.14 66.82
CA ILE A 368 -9.59 -144.10 65.90
C ILE A 368 -10.06 -145.30 66.71
N ASP A 369 -11.36 -145.38 67.00
CA ASP A 369 -11.97 -146.53 67.68
C ASP A 369 -12.26 -147.64 66.67
N GLY A 370 -11.65 -148.82 66.86
CA GLY A 370 -11.59 -149.91 65.88
C GLY A 370 -12.89 -150.68 65.62
N GLN A 371 -14.05 -150.14 66.00
CA GLN A 371 -15.35 -150.83 65.97
C GLN A 371 -16.30 -150.32 64.87
N ALA A 372 -15.92 -149.27 64.12
CA ALA A 372 -16.76 -148.67 63.08
C ALA A 372 -16.05 -148.57 61.71
N SER A 373 -15.18 -149.52 61.40
CA SER A 373 -14.64 -149.67 60.03
C SER A 373 -15.53 -150.63 59.25
N PRO A 374 -15.78 -150.40 57.94
CA PRO A 374 -16.60 -151.29 57.15
C PRO A 374 -15.96 -152.69 57.17
N SER A 375 -16.76 -153.68 57.57
CA SER A 375 -16.27 -154.98 58.04
C SER A 375 -15.99 -155.95 56.89
N THR A 376 -16.52 -155.63 55.71
CA THR A 376 -16.35 -156.42 54.49
C THR A 376 -15.69 -155.59 53.38
N ALA A 377 -15.02 -156.27 52.47
CA ALA A 377 -14.42 -155.65 51.29
C ALA A 377 -15.46 -154.92 50.41
N ALA A 378 -16.71 -155.41 50.39
CA ALA A 378 -17.80 -154.78 49.66
C ALA A 378 -18.19 -153.40 50.24
N GLU A 379 -18.29 -153.30 51.57
CA GLU A 379 -18.63 -152.03 52.22
C GLU A 379 -17.49 -151.00 52.11
N GLN A 380 -16.23 -151.42 52.28
CA GLN A 380 -15.07 -150.51 52.11
C GLN A 380 -14.92 -150.05 50.66
N ALA A 381 -15.17 -150.93 49.68
CA ALA A 381 -15.14 -150.56 48.28
C ALA A 381 -16.22 -149.53 47.94
N ALA A 382 -17.44 -149.70 48.46
CA ALA A 382 -18.53 -148.73 48.25
C ALA A 382 -18.22 -147.35 48.88
N ASP A 383 -17.61 -147.35 50.06
CA ASP A 383 -17.18 -146.15 50.77
C ASP A 383 -16.03 -145.41 50.06
N LEU A 384 -15.05 -146.15 49.54
CA LEU A 384 -14.00 -145.60 48.67
C LEU A 384 -14.56 -145.07 47.35
N ASP A 385 -15.52 -145.76 46.73
CA ASP A 385 -16.19 -145.29 45.51
C ASP A 385 -16.98 -143.98 45.76
N ALA A 386 -17.61 -143.82 46.94
CA ALA A 386 -18.24 -142.57 47.36
C ALA A 386 -17.22 -141.44 47.58
N LEU A 387 -16.09 -141.73 48.24
CA LEU A 387 -15.01 -140.76 48.45
C LEU A 387 -14.38 -140.30 47.14
N ILE A 388 -14.12 -141.24 46.22
CA ILE A 388 -13.61 -140.94 44.87
C ILE A 388 -14.59 -140.00 44.17
N THR A 389 -15.88 -140.29 44.21
CA THR A 389 -16.92 -139.44 43.58
C THR A 389 -16.90 -138.02 44.15
N ALA A 390 -16.80 -137.87 45.49
CA ALA A 390 -16.74 -136.56 46.13
C ALA A 390 -15.47 -135.78 45.78
N LEU A 391 -14.31 -136.45 45.72
CA LEU A 391 -13.05 -135.84 45.32
C LEU A 391 -13.05 -135.45 43.84
N GLU A 392 -13.64 -136.27 42.96
CA GLU A 392 -13.82 -135.95 41.53
C GLU A 392 -14.74 -134.73 41.33
N GLN A 393 -15.83 -134.63 42.11
CA GLN A 393 -16.67 -133.43 42.13
C GLN A 393 -15.91 -132.19 42.58
N ARG A 394 -15.03 -132.31 43.59
CA ARG A 394 -14.19 -131.19 44.04
C ARG A 394 -13.14 -130.79 42.99
N ASP A 395 -12.54 -131.74 42.26
CA ASP A 395 -11.62 -131.44 41.15
C ASP A 395 -12.33 -130.69 40.02
N ALA A 396 -13.57 -131.08 39.69
CA ALA A 396 -14.40 -130.39 38.72
C ALA A 396 -14.74 -128.95 39.17
N ALA A 397 -15.13 -128.76 40.44
CA ALA A 397 -15.39 -127.44 41.00
C ALA A 397 -14.13 -126.54 41.00
N LEU A 398 -12.97 -127.08 41.38
CA LEU A 398 -11.69 -126.35 41.30
C LEU A 398 -11.34 -125.99 39.85
N THR A 399 -11.65 -126.86 38.89
CA THR A 399 -11.45 -126.57 37.46
C THR A 399 -12.33 -125.40 37.01
N GLU A 400 -13.59 -125.35 37.46
CA GLU A 400 -14.49 -124.23 37.18
C GLU A 400 -14.00 -122.92 37.83
N GLU A 401 -13.58 -122.94 39.09
CA GLU A 401 -13.01 -121.79 39.81
C GLU A 401 -11.72 -121.28 39.11
N ILE A 402 -10.82 -122.19 38.71
CA ILE A 402 -9.61 -121.88 37.95
C ILE A 402 -9.94 -121.24 36.61
N ASN A 403 -10.90 -121.80 35.86
CA ASN A 403 -11.30 -121.27 34.57
C ASN A 403 -11.96 -119.89 34.72
N ALA A 404 -12.81 -119.69 35.72
CA ALA A 404 -13.44 -118.41 36.00
C ALA A 404 -12.40 -117.34 36.35
N LEU A 405 -11.46 -117.64 37.24
CA LEU A 405 -10.42 -116.71 37.67
C LEU A 405 -9.38 -116.45 36.57
N SER A 406 -8.99 -117.48 35.80
CA SER A 406 -8.12 -117.33 34.63
C SER A 406 -8.76 -116.47 33.55
N ASN A 407 -10.06 -116.68 33.28
CA ASN A 407 -10.79 -115.88 32.30
C ASN A 407 -10.94 -114.42 32.76
N ARG A 408 -11.14 -114.17 34.07
CA ARG A 408 -11.10 -112.83 34.66
C ARG A 408 -9.75 -112.14 34.47
N LEU A 409 -8.64 -112.84 34.70
CA LEU A 409 -7.28 -112.33 34.49
C LEU A 409 -6.97 -112.05 33.01
N LEU A 410 -7.48 -112.89 32.09
CA LEU A 410 -7.25 -112.75 30.65
C LEU A 410 -8.12 -111.66 30.00
N THR A 411 -9.38 -111.54 30.42
CA THR A 411 -10.33 -110.58 29.84
C THR A 411 -10.32 -109.23 30.53
N GLY A 412 -9.76 -109.17 31.75
CA GLY A 412 -9.85 -108.00 32.61
C GLY A 412 -11.27 -107.72 33.14
N ALA A 413 -12.23 -108.62 32.89
CA ALA A 413 -13.63 -108.42 33.25
C ALA A 413 -13.82 -108.47 34.78
N GLY A 414 -14.22 -107.36 35.39
CA GLY A 414 -14.48 -107.26 36.83
C GLY A 414 -13.40 -106.52 37.63
N TYR A 415 -12.34 -106.01 37.00
CA TYR A 415 -11.51 -104.95 37.59
C TYR A 415 -12.28 -103.63 37.47
N ARG A 416 -12.63 -103.01 38.60
CA ARG A 416 -13.30 -101.70 38.64
C ARG A 416 -12.37 -100.73 39.36
N LEU A 417 -12.06 -99.63 38.67
CA LEU A 417 -11.61 -98.42 39.34
C LEU A 417 -12.84 -97.83 40.03
N ASP A 418 -12.84 -97.82 41.35
CA ASP A 418 -13.85 -97.07 42.10
C ASP A 418 -13.55 -95.57 41.94
N THR A 419 -14.15 -94.96 40.92
CA THR A 419 -13.94 -93.55 40.61
C THR A 419 -14.56 -92.62 41.66
N ALA A 420 -15.52 -93.09 42.46
CA ALA A 420 -16.18 -92.26 43.48
C ALA A 420 -15.23 -91.87 44.62
N GLN A 421 -14.33 -92.78 45.04
CA GLN A 421 -13.29 -92.45 46.01
C GLN A 421 -12.20 -91.53 45.44
N ILE A 422 -12.03 -91.52 44.12
CA ILE A 422 -11.01 -90.72 43.43
C ILE A 422 -11.51 -89.28 43.23
N GLU A 423 -12.78 -89.10 42.84
CA GLU A 423 -13.43 -87.79 42.74
C GLU A 423 -13.56 -87.09 44.11
N GLN A 424 -13.70 -87.87 45.19
CA GLN A 424 -13.69 -87.37 46.57
C GLN A 424 -12.29 -87.34 47.20
N SER A 425 -11.24 -87.62 46.43
CA SER A 425 -9.88 -87.62 46.96
C SER A 425 -9.38 -86.19 47.22
N GLN A 426 -8.56 -86.03 48.26
CA GLN A 426 -7.86 -84.76 48.53
C GLN A 426 -7.04 -84.28 47.32
N ILE A 427 -6.65 -85.18 46.41
CA ILE A 427 -5.93 -84.86 45.17
C ILE A 427 -6.86 -84.24 44.13
N ALA A 428 -8.10 -84.74 43.96
CA ALA A 428 -9.07 -84.15 43.05
C ALA A 428 -9.51 -82.75 43.52
N GLU A 429 -9.69 -82.56 44.82
CA GLU A 429 -9.93 -81.25 45.44
C GLU A 429 -8.72 -80.31 45.28
N ALA A 430 -7.50 -80.82 45.44
CA ALA A 430 -6.26 -80.08 45.19
C ALA A 430 -6.10 -79.67 43.71
N ILE A 431 -6.47 -80.53 42.76
CA ILE A 431 -6.46 -80.21 41.33
C ILE A 431 -7.49 -79.11 41.02
N SER A 432 -8.73 -79.25 41.51
CA SER A 432 -9.81 -78.26 41.27
C SER A 432 -9.46 -76.88 41.82
N SER A 433 -8.98 -76.82 43.07
CA SER A 433 -8.54 -75.58 43.71
C SER A 433 -7.33 -74.95 43.00
N THR A 434 -6.34 -75.76 42.59
CA THR A 434 -5.17 -75.26 41.87
C THR A 434 -5.52 -74.81 40.44
N TYR A 435 -6.46 -75.49 39.78
CA TYR A 435 -6.89 -75.13 38.43
C TYR A 435 -7.56 -73.76 38.39
N ALA A 436 -8.39 -73.43 39.39
CA ALA A 436 -8.97 -72.09 39.53
C ALA A 436 -7.90 -70.99 39.64
N LEU A 437 -6.76 -71.31 40.27
CA LEU A 437 -5.64 -70.37 40.38
C LEU A 437 -4.97 -70.08 39.03
N LEU A 438 -5.10 -70.89 37.98
CA LEU A 438 -4.55 -70.52 36.65
C LEU A 438 -5.11 -69.19 36.10
N PHE A 439 -6.29 -68.77 36.58
CA PHE A 439 -6.96 -67.56 36.12
C PHE A 439 -6.79 -66.35 37.07
N ASP A 440 -6.13 -66.52 38.22
CA ASP A 440 -5.88 -65.43 39.19
C ASP A 440 -4.56 -64.68 38.92
N VAL A 441 -4.56 -63.36 39.10
CA VAL A 441 -3.35 -62.53 39.09
C VAL A 441 -2.61 -62.79 40.40
N GLY A 442 -1.58 -63.63 40.33
CA GLY A 442 -0.97 -64.23 41.50
C GLY A 442 -0.11 -63.31 42.38
N VAL A 443 0.53 -63.87 43.41
CA VAL A 443 1.21 -63.10 44.47
C VAL A 443 2.36 -62.28 43.90
N VAL A 444 3.11 -62.80 42.93
CA VAL A 444 4.21 -62.05 42.31
C VAL A 444 3.66 -60.95 41.41
N GLY A 445 2.56 -61.22 40.70
CA GLY A 445 1.80 -60.20 39.95
C GLY A 445 1.29 -59.06 40.85
N ARG A 446 0.72 -59.38 42.01
CA ARG A 446 0.25 -58.40 43.01
C ARG A 446 1.39 -57.68 43.73
N LEU A 447 2.51 -58.36 44.00
CA LEU A 447 3.72 -57.72 44.52
C LEU A 447 4.28 -56.70 43.53
N SER A 448 4.16 -56.93 42.22
CA SER A 448 4.51 -55.96 41.18
C SER A 448 3.59 -54.73 41.13
N GLU A 449 2.38 -54.86 41.67
CA GLU A 449 1.39 -53.80 41.84
C GLU A 449 1.61 -53.05 43.17
N SER A 450 2.12 -53.74 44.19
CA SER A 450 2.44 -53.18 45.51
C SER A 450 3.87 -52.66 45.65
N VAL A 451 4.70 -52.69 44.60
CA VAL A 451 6.00 -51.99 44.62
C VAL A 451 5.69 -50.49 44.74
N PRO A 452 5.98 -49.83 45.88
CA PRO A 452 5.72 -48.41 46.02
C PRO A 452 6.51 -47.64 44.97
N VAL A 453 6.05 -46.43 44.65
CA VAL A 453 6.70 -45.44 43.75
C VAL A 453 8.12 -45.05 44.24
N THR A 454 8.68 -45.72 45.25
CA THR A 454 9.99 -45.50 45.87
C THR A 454 10.90 -46.72 45.80
N ASN A 455 10.71 -47.63 44.83
CA ASN A 455 11.70 -48.67 44.53
C ASN A 455 13.04 -48.03 44.13
N PRO A 456 14.21 -48.63 44.40
CA PRO A 456 15.50 -48.17 43.86
C PRO A 456 15.49 -47.88 42.35
N LEU A 457 14.69 -48.60 41.55
CA LEU A 457 14.45 -48.26 40.14
C LEU A 457 13.68 -46.96 39.97
N THR A 458 12.68 -46.68 40.80
CA THR A 458 11.96 -45.41 40.78
C THR A 458 12.81 -44.26 41.31
N LYS A 459 13.64 -44.49 42.33
CA LYS A 459 14.63 -43.50 42.80
C LYS A 459 15.69 -43.24 41.74
N ALA A 460 16.26 -44.28 41.12
CA ALA A 460 17.19 -44.13 40.01
C ALA A 460 16.53 -43.47 38.79
N ALA A 461 15.25 -43.75 38.51
CA ALA A 461 14.49 -43.07 37.47
C ALA A 461 14.20 -41.60 37.82
N GLN A 462 13.92 -41.27 39.08
CA GLN A 462 13.75 -39.90 39.58
C GLN A 462 15.06 -39.13 39.59
N ASP A 463 16.17 -39.76 39.99
CA ASP A 463 17.51 -39.19 39.97
C ASP A 463 17.95 -38.96 38.51
N ARG A 464 17.72 -39.93 37.62
CA ARG A 464 17.99 -39.79 36.18
C ARG A 464 17.08 -38.77 35.52
N ALA A 465 15.80 -38.73 35.88
CA ALA A 465 14.88 -37.68 35.45
C ALA A 465 15.35 -36.31 35.97
N GLY A 466 15.84 -36.23 37.22
CA GLY A 466 16.42 -35.02 37.81
C GLY A 466 17.70 -34.57 37.08
N GLU A 467 18.57 -35.49 36.70
CA GLU A 467 19.74 -35.22 35.84
C GLU A 467 19.31 -34.73 34.44
N ILE A 468 18.31 -35.36 33.83
CA ILE A 468 17.74 -34.93 32.54
C ILE A 468 17.09 -33.54 32.66
N LEU A 469 16.43 -33.24 33.78
CA LEU A 469 15.83 -31.93 34.07
C LEU A 469 16.89 -30.85 34.35
N ARG A 470 18.03 -31.20 34.95
CA ARG A 470 19.18 -30.30 35.09
C ARG A 470 19.85 -30.03 33.74
N PHE A 471 20.09 -31.06 32.94
CA PHE A 471 20.56 -30.91 31.57
C PHE A 471 19.58 -30.08 30.72
N ARG A 472 18.27 -30.22 30.95
CA ARG A 472 17.23 -29.34 30.37
C ARG A 472 17.42 -27.88 30.80
N SER A 473 17.67 -27.60 32.07
CA SER A 473 17.87 -26.22 32.55
C SER A 473 19.13 -25.59 31.94
N GLU A 474 20.20 -26.37 31.77
CA GLU A 474 21.43 -25.93 31.10
C GLU A 474 21.22 -25.76 29.59
N ALA A 475 20.55 -26.69 28.91
CA ALA A 475 20.25 -26.59 27.47
C ALA A 475 19.29 -25.43 27.14
N LEU A 476 18.27 -25.18 27.98
CA LEU A 476 17.40 -24.01 27.88
C LEU A 476 18.17 -22.71 28.18
N SER A 477 19.17 -22.75 29.07
CA SER A 477 20.05 -21.60 29.31
C SER A 477 20.99 -21.32 28.12
N ILE A 478 21.44 -22.36 27.40
CA ILE A 478 22.20 -22.19 26.15
C ILE A 478 21.28 -21.64 25.05
N GLY A 479 20.03 -22.13 24.96
CA GLY A 479 19.02 -21.59 24.07
C GLY A 479 18.70 -20.12 24.34
N SER A 480 18.59 -19.74 25.62
CA SER A 480 18.36 -18.34 26.02
C SER A 480 19.58 -17.46 25.77
N LEU A 481 20.81 -17.97 25.89
CA LEU A 481 22.03 -17.24 25.51
C LEU A 481 22.12 -17.02 23.99
N VAL A 482 21.73 -18.00 23.18
CA VAL A 482 21.63 -17.87 21.71
C VAL A 482 20.53 -16.88 21.32
N GLU A 483 19.41 -16.90 22.02
CA GLU A 483 18.31 -15.95 21.85
C GLU A 483 18.71 -14.51 22.21
N ASN A 484 19.34 -14.31 23.37
CA ASN A 484 19.78 -13.00 23.83
C ASN A 484 20.87 -12.40 22.92
N GLY A 485 21.86 -13.20 22.51
CA GLY A 485 22.89 -12.74 21.57
C GLY A 485 22.33 -12.45 20.17
N GLY A 486 21.36 -13.24 19.71
CA GLY A 486 20.66 -13.00 18.44
C GLY A 486 19.84 -11.72 18.46
N ASP A 487 19.14 -11.44 19.56
CA ASP A 487 18.29 -10.26 19.68
C ASP A 487 19.07 -8.95 19.70
N GLU A 488 20.25 -8.93 20.32
CA GLU A 488 21.14 -7.75 20.30
C GLU A 488 21.63 -7.45 18.86
N VAL A 489 22.03 -8.49 18.12
CA VAL A 489 22.45 -8.36 16.71
C VAL A 489 21.28 -7.91 15.83
N ILE A 490 20.08 -8.47 16.04
CA ILE A 490 18.84 -8.05 15.35
C ILE A 490 18.56 -6.57 15.60
N GLN A 491 18.65 -6.11 16.85
CA GLN A 491 18.44 -4.69 17.18
C GLN A 491 19.47 -3.78 16.52
N GLN A 492 20.75 -4.17 16.51
CA GLN A 492 21.80 -3.41 15.83
C GLN A 492 21.55 -3.33 14.32
N LEU A 493 21.16 -4.44 13.67
CA LEU A 493 20.82 -4.47 12.25
C LEU A 493 19.57 -3.62 11.94
N GLN A 494 18.54 -3.65 12.79
CA GLN A 494 17.35 -2.80 12.66
C GLN A 494 17.68 -1.31 12.82
N GLN A 495 18.59 -0.96 13.73
CA GLN A 495 19.05 0.42 13.90
C GLN A 495 19.85 0.89 12.67
N ARG A 496 20.78 0.06 12.17
CA ARG A 496 21.51 0.34 10.92
C ARG A 496 20.57 0.50 9.72
N LEU A 497 19.57 -0.36 9.60
CA LEU A 497 18.55 -0.28 8.54
C LEU A 497 17.80 1.06 8.58
N ARG A 498 17.33 1.47 9.76
CA ARG A 498 16.64 2.76 9.94
C ARG A 498 17.54 3.95 9.63
N ALA A 499 18.80 3.92 10.09
CA ALA A 499 19.77 4.97 9.79
C ALA A 499 20.08 5.06 8.29
N ALA A 500 20.26 3.92 7.63
CA ALA A 500 20.51 3.85 6.18
C ALA A 500 19.32 4.39 5.37
N GLN A 501 18.09 4.05 5.76
CA GLN A 501 16.86 4.55 5.13
C GLN A 501 16.72 6.06 5.30
N ALA A 502 16.96 6.59 6.50
CA ALA A 502 16.90 8.02 6.74
C ALA A 502 17.94 8.80 5.92
N GLN A 503 19.16 8.25 5.79
CA GLN A 503 20.21 8.85 4.97
C GLN A 503 19.86 8.77 3.48
N LEU A 504 19.30 7.65 3.01
CA LEU A 504 18.86 7.48 1.63
C LEU A 504 17.80 8.52 1.26
N GLU A 505 16.80 8.70 2.12
CA GLU A 505 15.74 9.69 1.91
C GLU A 505 16.31 11.12 1.84
N LYS A 506 17.28 11.43 2.71
CA LYS A 506 17.97 12.73 2.70
C LYS A 506 18.75 12.98 1.41
N GLU A 507 19.50 11.98 0.94
CA GLU A 507 20.23 12.04 -0.34
C GLU A 507 19.26 12.18 -1.53
N GLN A 508 18.16 11.41 -1.53
CA GLN A 508 17.11 11.49 -2.56
C GLN A 508 16.43 12.86 -2.58
N ALA A 509 16.11 13.43 -1.41
CA ALA A 509 15.56 14.78 -1.31
C ALA A 509 16.51 15.84 -1.88
N THR A 510 17.82 15.68 -1.65
CA THR A 510 18.86 16.57 -2.19
C THR A 510 18.97 16.43 -3.72
N PHE A 511 18.95 15.20 -4.23
CA PHE A 511 18.90 14.92 -5.67
C PHE A 511 17.69 15.60 -6.33
N ASP A 512 16.50 15.43 -5.75
CA ASP A 512 15.27 15.99 -6.28
C ASP A 512 15.27 17.53 -6.22
N GLN A 513 15.89 18.12 -5.19
CA GLN A 513 16.07 19.57 -5.10
C GLN A 513 16.96 20.09 -6.23
N LEU A 514 18.14 19.50 -6.43
CA LEU A 514 19.06 19.89 -7.51
C LEU A 514 18.43 19.71 -8.88
N ARG A 515 17.68 18.62 -9.08
CA ARG A 515 16.94 18.36 -10.32
C ARG A 515 15.89 19.45 -10.58
N ARG A 516 15.09 19.83 -9.58
CA ARG A 516 14.10 20.91 -9.71
C ARG A 516 14.76 22.25 -10.00
N GLU A 517 15.88 22.55 -9.35
CA GLU A 517 16.64 23.78 -9.59
C GLU A 517 17.16 23.85 -11.04
N ARG A 518 17.77 22.75 -11.52
CA ARG A 518 18.19 22.60 -12.91
C ARG A 518 17.03 22.81 -13.88
N ASP A 519 15.90 22.15 -13.64
CA ASP A 519 14.70 22.26 -14.49
C ASP A 519 14.15 23.70 -14.52
N LEU A 520 14.08 24.39 -13.38
CA LEU A 520 13.67 25.80 -13.30
C LEU A 520 14.59 26.73 -14.10
N LYS A 521 15.91 26.53 -13.99
CA LYS A 521 16.90 27.30 -14.75
C LYS A 521 16.79 27.02 -16.25
N ARG A 522 16.55 25.77 -16.64
CA ARG A 522 16.30 25.38 -18.04
C ARG A 522 15.08 26.10 -18.61
N ASP A 523 13.97 26.09 -17.86
CA ASP A 523 12.73 26.73 -18.30
C ASP A 523 12.90 28.26 -18.42
N THR A 524 13.74 28.86 -17.57
CA THR A 524 14.13 30.28 -17.67
C THR A 524 14.92 30.54 -18.95
N VAL A 525 15.90 29.69 -19.27
CA VAL A 525 16.68 29.77 -20.53
C VAL A 525 15.76 29.65 -21.74
N GLU A 526 14.84 28.68 -21.75
CA GLU A 526 13.90 28.50 -22.86
C GLU A 526 12.98 29.71 -23.04
N THR A 527 12.47 30.26 -21.93
CA THR A 527 11.62 31.46 -21.94
C THR A 527 12.37 32.67 -22.51
N LEU A 528 13.61 32.89 -22.07
CA LEU A 528 14.43 33.99 -22.56
C LEU A 528 14.89 33.79 -24.01
N ALA A 529 15.14 32.55 -24.44
CA ALA A 529 15.43 32.24 -25.84
C ALA A 529 14.25 32.60 -26.76
N ARG A 530 13.03 32.22 -26.36
CA ARG A 530 11.80 32.61 -27.07
C ARG A 530 11.66 34.14 -27.11
N LYS A 531 11.90 34.82 -25.98
CA LYS A 531 11.84 36.29 -25.91
C LYS A 531 12.88 36.96 -26.81
N GLN A 532 14.09 36.41 -26.88
CA GLN A 532 15.14 36.93 -27.76
C GLN A 532 14.74 36.81 -29.23
N ALA A 533 14.13 35.69 -29.63
CA ALA A 533 13.60 35.50 -30.98
C ALA A 533 12.46 36.50 -31.29
N GLU A 534 11.57 36.77 -30.34
CA GLU A 534 10.53 37.79 -30.48
C GLU A 534 11.11 39.20 -30.69
N VAL A 535 12.13 39.57 -29.90
CA VAL A 535 12.77 40.89 -30.04
C VAL A 535 13.56 41.00 -31.35
N ALA A 536 14.21 39.92 -31.78
CA ALA A 536 14.88 39.87 -33.10
C ALA A 536 13.88 40.02 -34.26
N LEU A 537 12.68 39.43 -34.14
CA LEU A 537 11.61 39.62 -35.12
C LEU A 537 11.05 41.05 -35.10
N ALA A 538 10.84 41.62 -33.91
CA ALA A 538 10.34 42.98 -33.75
C ALA A 538 11.32 44.04 -34.28
N THR A 539 12.63 43.81 -34.14
CA THR A 539 13.69 44.68 -34.71
C THR A 539 13.84 44.53 -36.22
N ALA A 540 13.59 43.35 -36.78
CA ALA A 540 13.66 43.12 -38.23
C ALA A 540 12.53 43.80 -39.02
N VAL A 541 11.39 44.08 -38.38
CA VAL A 541 10.28 44.82 -38.98
C VAL A 541 10.54 46.32 -38.78
N THR A 542 11.24 46.97 -39.71
CA THR A 542 11.38 48.45 -39.74
C THR A 542 10.02 49.11 -39.90
N GLY A 543 9.36 49.42 -38.78
CA GLY A 543 8.16 50.24 -38.74
C GLY A 543 8.50 51.66 -39.16
N SER A 544 7.88 52.14 -40.23
CA SER A 544 7.90 53.56 -40.60
C SER A 544 6.81 54.25 -39.78
N GLU A 545 7.16 55.19 -38.89
CA GLU A 545 6.17 55.92 -38.08
C GLU A 545 5.44 56.98 -38.91
N VAL A 546 6.15 57.61 -39.84
CA VAL A 546 5.56 58.56 -40.80
C VAL A 546 6.04 58.27 -42.22
N ARG A 547 5.22 58.59 -43.21
CA ARG A 547 5.56 58.52 -44.63
C ARG A 547 5.11 59.76 -45.39
N LEU A 548 5.93 60.25 -46.32
CA LEU A 548 5.51 61.34 -47.20
C LEU A 548 4.34 60.91 -48.07
N ALA A 549 3.17 61.53 -47.90
CA ALA A 549 1.97 61.20 -48.65
C ALA A 549 1.90 61.97 -49.98
N SER A 550 2.23 63.26 -49.95
CA SER A 550 2.30 64.10 -51.15
C SER A 550 3.25 65.28 -50.95
N PRO A 551 4.10 65.63 -51.93
CA PRO A 551 4.82 66.90 -51.94
C PRO A 551 3.86 68.08 -52.11
N ALA A 552 4.34 69.29 -51.84
CA ALA A 552 3.59 70.53 -52.07
C ALA A 552 3.65 70.96 -53.53
N ILE A 553 2.58 71.61 -53.98
CA ILE A 553 2.43 72.15 -55.35
C ILE A 553 2.41 73.70 -55.25
N PRO A 554 3.02 74.44 -56.20
CA PRO A 554 2.99 75.91 -56.21
C PRO A 554 1.54 76.44 -56.20
N PRO A 555 1.17 77.31 -55.25
CA PRO A 555 -0.20 77.82 -55.15
C PRO A 555 -0.48 78.92 -56.18
N GLU A 556 -1.67 78.88 -56.79
CA GLU A 556 -2.09 79.86 -57.81
C GLU A 556 -2.58 81.19 -57.21
N ARG A 557 -2.94 81.22 -55.92
CA ARG A 557 -3.54 82.38 -55.26
C ARG A 557 -2.84 82.72 -53.94
N ARG A 558 -2.73 84.03 -53.64
CA ARG A 558 -2.22 84.53 -52.36
C ARG A 558 -3.20 84.21 -51.23
N THR A 559 -2.67 84.03 -50.02
CA THR A 559 -3.43 83.67 -48.80
C THR A 559 -4.60 84.60 -48.46
N MET A 560 -4.56 85.87 -48.86
CA MET A 560 -5.67 86.82 -48.66
C MET A 560 -5.78 87.80 -49.83
N GLY A 561 -6.98 87.94 -50.41
CA GLY A 561 -7.26 88.93 -51.47
C GLY A 561 -7.27 90.38 -50.96
N LEU A 562 -7.21 91.35 -51.88
CA LEU A 562 -7.26 92.78 -51.52
C LEU A 562 -8.60 93.19 -50.88
N LEU A 563 -9.69 92.55 -51.30
CA LEU A 563 -11.06 92.85 -50.87
C LEU A 563 -11.27 92.79 -49.34
N PRO A 564 -10.92 91.70 -48.63
CA PRO A 564 -11.08 91.64 -47.19
C PRO A 564 -10.16 92.62 -46.43
N LYS A 565 -8.97 92.96 -46.95
CA LYS A 565 -8.09 93.96 -46.32
C LYS A 565 -8.71 95.36 -46.34
N VAL A 566 -9.28 95.75 -47.47
CA VAL A 566 -9.98 97.04 -47.62
C VAL A 566 -11.24 97.06 -46.77
N ALA A 567 -11.98 95.95 -46.69
CA ALA A 567 -13.18 95.85 -45.85
C ALA A 567 -12.87 96.06 -44.35
N ILE A 568 -11.82 95.41 -43.83
CA ILE A 568 -11.38 95.59 -42.44
C ILE A 568 -10.96 97.04 -42.19
N ALA A 569 -10.14 97.62 -43.08
CA ALA A 569 -9.68 98.99 -42.93
C ALA A 569 -10.82 100.03 -43.03
N ALA A 570 -11.80 99.81 -43.91
CA ALA A 570 -12.99 100.66 -44.02
C ALA A 570 -13.85 100.60 -42.76
N LEU A 571 -14.03 99.41 -42.17
CA LEU A 571 -14.70 99.23 -40.88
C LEU A 571 -13.96 99.97 -39.75
N SER A 572 -12.64 99.84 -39.69
CA SER A 572 -11.82 100.60 -38.74
C SER A 572 -11.97 102.12 -38.94
N GLY A 573 -11.98 102.60 -40.18
CA GLY A 573 -12.20 104.01 -40.52
C GLY A 573 -13.57 104.55 -40.15
N LEU A 574 -14.62 103.71 -40.25
CA LEU A 574 -15.98 104.06 -39.83
C LEU A 574 -16.04 104.26 -38.32
N ILE A 575 -15.42 103.37 -37.55
CA ILE A 575 -15.35 103.46 -36.09
C ILE A 575 -14.58 104.73 -35.69
N ILE A 576 -13.41 104.97 -36.29
CA ILE A 576 -12.59 106.16 -36.02
C ILE A 576 -13.35 107.45 -36.37
N GLY A 577 -14.04 107.48 -37.51
CA GLY A 577 -14.84 108.62 -37.93
C GLY A 577 -16.00 108.90 -36.98
N LEU A 578 -16.67 107.85 -36.48
CA LEU A 578 -17.76 107.96 -35.51
C LEU A 578 -17.26 108.63 -34.24
N ILE A 579 -16.13 108.15 -33.71
CA ILE A 579 -15.50 108.70 -32.51
C ILE A 579 -15.12 110.17 -32.75
N ALA A 580 -14.48 110.49 -33.88
CA ALA A 580 -14.07 111.85 -34.22
C ALA A 580 -15.26 112.83 -34.33
N ALA A 581 -16.38 112.41 -34.93
CA ALA A 581 -17.57 113.25 -35.07
C ALA A 581 -18.18 113.65 -33.72
N PHE A 582 -18.17 112.72 -32.76
CA PHE A 582 -18.64 112.93 -31.39
C PHE A 582 -17.66 113.78 -30.57
N VAL A 583 -16.36 113.51 -30.64
CA VAL A 583 -15.33 114.29 -29.94
C VAL A 583 -15.33 115.75 -30.39
N LEU A 584 -15.38 116.00 -31.70
CA LEU A 584 -15.47 117.37 -32.22
C LEU A 584 -16.77 118.07 -31.81
N HIS A 585 -17.83 117.33 -31.42
CA HIS A 585 -19.09 117.93 -30.97
C HIS A 585 -18.98 118.33 -29.51
N ALA A 586 -18.31 117.51 -28.69
CA ALA A 586 -18.01 117.81 -27.31
C ALA A 586 -17.03 118.99 -27.13
N PHE A 587 -16.11 119.22 -28.09
CA PHE A 587 -15.10 120.28 -27.98
C PHE A 587 -15.48 121.64 -28.61
N PHE A 588 -16.47 121.69 -29.51
CA PHE A 588 -16.92 122.93 -30.15
C PHE A 588 -18.41 123.16 -29.86
N GLU A 589 -18.73 123.75 -28.71
CA GLU A 589 -20.11 123.98 -28.26
C GLU A 589 -20.84 125.16 -28.94
N ASP A 590 -20.16 126.04 -29.68
CA ASP A 590 -20.76 127.31 -30.14
C ASP A 590 -21.10 127.43 -31.65
N THR A 591 -21.13 126.34 -32.42
CA THR A 591 -21.38 126.43 -33.89
C THR A 591 -22.64 125.73 -34.39
N VAL A 592 -23.75 125.80 -33.67
CA VAL A 592 -25.09 125.51 -34.24
C VAL A 592 -26.09 126.65 -33.98
N ALA A 593 -25.62 127.89 -34.20
CA ALA A 593 -26.48 129.06 -34.37
C ALA A 593 -26.25 129.72 -35.74
N ARG A 594 -26.31 128.91 -36.82
CA ARG A 594 -26.70 129.33 -38.19
C ARG A 594 -26.48 128.17 -39.16
N ILE A 595 -27.53 127.36 -39.37
CA ILE A 595 -27.70 126.68 -40.65
C ILE A 595 -29.10 127.04 -41.16
N PRO A 596 -29.21 127.76 -42.29
CA PRO A 596 -30.50 128.06 -42.89
C PRO A 596 -31.13 126.78 -43.39
N ASN A 597 -32.45 126.70 -43.22
CA ASN A 597 -33.33 125.65 -43.70
C ASN A 597 -33.12 125.43 -45.21
N ARG A 598 -32.19 124.54 -45.59
CA ARG A 598 -32.04 124.04 -46.97
C ARG A 598 -32.73 122.69 -47.04
N GLY A 599 -33.97 122.73 -47.51
CA GLY A 599 -34.92 121.63 -47.64
C GLY A 599 -34.54 120.54 -48.66
N ALA A 600 -33.36 119.93 -48.53
CA ALA A 600 -32.97 118.76 -49.31
C ALA A 600 -33.18 117.42 -48.57
N PHE A 601 -33.18 117.41 -47.24
CA PHE A 601 -33.32 116.16 -46.46
C PHE A 601 -34.76 115.80 -46.06
N ASN A 602 -35.71 116.74 -46.14
CA ASN A 602 -37.13 116.50 -45.83
C ASN A 602 -37.91 115.74 -46.92
N ARG A 603 -37.25 115.21 -47.96
CA ARG A 603 -37.87 114.31 -48.94
C ARG A 603 -37.50 112.83 -48.76
N ALA A 604 -36.43 112.50 -48.02
CA ALA A 604 -36.03 111.13 -47.76
C ALA A 604 -36.61 110.55 -46.46
N ALA A 605 -36.92 111.39 -45.47
CA ALA A 605 -37.52 110.95 -44.20
C ALA A 605 -39.05 110.74 -44.25
N ARG A 606 -39.70 111.02 -45.39
CA ARG A 606 -41.15 110.80 -45.58
C ARG A 606 -41.51 109.36 -46.02
N TRP A 607 -40.53 108.48 -46.18
CA TRP A 607 -40.74 107.09 -46.64
C TRP A 607 -40.40 106.00 -45.62
N VAL A 608 -39.97 106.34 -44.40
CA VAL A 608 -39.49 105.32 -43.42
C VAL A 608 -40.23 105.33 -42.09
N LEU A 609 -41.10 106.32 -41.82
CA LEU A 609 -41.86 106.39 -40.56
C LEU A 609 -43.32 106.82 -40.80
N LEU A 610 -44.09 105.93 -41.41
CA LEU A 610 -45.53 105.82 -41.17
C LEU A 610 -45.77 104.42 -40.57
N PRO A 611 -46.59 104.30 -39.51
CA PRO A 611 -47.06 103.00 -39.07
C PRO A 611 -48.10 102.51 -40.09
N GLN A 612 -47.83 101.38 -40.72
CA GLN A 612 -48.88 100.58 -41.35
C GLN A 612 -49.77 100.01 -40.21
N PRO A 613 -51.09 100.03 -40.39
CA PRO A 613 -51.71 98.84 -40.98
C PRO A 613 -52.63 99.22 -42.15
N GLY A 614 -52.30 98.77 -43.36
CA GLY A 614 -53.09 99.00 -44.58
C GLY A 614 -52.31 99.69 -45.68
#